data_AF-A0A840ST20-F1
#
_entry.id   AF-A0A840ST20-F1
#
_cell.length_a   1.000
_cell.length_b   1.000
_cell.length_c   1.000
_cell.angle_alpha   90.00
_cell.angle_beta   90.00
_cell.angle_gamma   90.00
#
_symmetry.space_group_name_H-M   'P 1'
#
loop_
_entity.id
_entity.type
_entity.pdbx_description
1 polymer ?
#
loop_
_entity_poly.entity_id
_entity_poly.type
_entity_poly.pdbx_seq_one_letter_code
_entity_poly.pdbx_strand_id
1 'polypeptide(L)'
;MRPAPMLIAAALAGALGAATPAAAASAFNYDELGFEFCRLTLAGDLAGLRPLLSRGLVRALDQAAGNPSLPPPDVLFQTYTTPVPVCGARTVNAALVQITRSQPDGTGWNDYIVVVPEPDGQTRIDDVLFAIRKSDTLMSRLQGLAGQD
;
A
#
# COMPACT_ATOMS: atom_id res chain seq x y z
N MET A 1 -0.94 80.27 -33.60
CA MET A 1 -1.96 79.38 -34.18
C MET A 1 -2.04 78.12 -33.32
N ARG A 2 -3.21 77.82 -32.75
CA ARG A 2 -3.60 76.48 -32.26
C ARG A 2 -4.10 75.68 -33.48
N PRO A 3 -3.90 74.34 -33.56
CA PRO A 3 -4.76 73.41 -32.81
C PRO A 3 -4.04 72.23 -32.13
N ALA A 4 -4.74 71.65 -31.15
CA ALA A 4 -4.52 70.35 -30.50
C ALA A 4 -5.07 69.20 -31.39
N PRO A 5 -5.47 68.01 -30.89
CA PRO A 5 -4.90 66.99 -29.97
C PRO A 5 -4.82 65.61 -30.70
N MET A 6 -4.76 64.49 -29.94
CA MET A 6 -4.92 63.05 -30.31
C MET A 6 -3.60 62.24 -30.20
N LEU A 7 -3.52 61.07 -29.57
CA LEU A 7 -4.49 60.16 -28.96
C LEU A 7 -3.76 59.28 -27.93
N ILE A 8 -4.48 58.94 -26.86
CA ILE A 8 -4.14 57.89 -25.89
C ILE A 8 -4.32 56.53 -26.55
N ALA A 9 -3.37 55.60 -26.37
CA ALA A 9 -3.64 54.16 -26.46
C ALA A 9 -2.73 53.41 -25.49
N ALA A 10 -3.35 52.96 -24.39
CA ALA A 10 -2.81 52.00 -23.46
C ALA A 10 -2.72 50.62 -24.12
N ALA A 11 -1.70 49.84 -23.77
CA ALA A 11 -1.78 48.39 -23.80
C ALA A 11 -0.88 47.83 -22.69
N LEU A 12 -1.53 47.30 -21.66
CA LEU A 12 -0.95 46.54 -20.55
C LEU A 12 0.02 45.48 -21.09
N ALA A 13 1.31 45.61 -20.74
CA ALA A 13 2.28 44.54 -20.91
C ALA A 13 1.91 43.39 -19.95
N GLY A 14 1.79 42.20 -20.54
CA GLY A 14 1.21 41.03 -19.91
C GLY A 14 1.99 40.53 -18.70
N ALA A 15 1.29 40.46 -17.56
CA ALA A 15 1.60 39.49 -16.53
C ALA A 15 1.05 38.14 -16.99
N LEU A 16 1.83 37.40 -17.79
CA LEU A 16 1.63 35.95 -17.93
C LEU A 16 2.01 35.30 -16.60
N GLY A 17 1.07 35.32 -15.65
CA GLY A 17 1.08 34.37 -14.55
C GLY A 17 0.87 32.99 -15.15
N ALA A 18 1.97 32.26 -15.35
CA ALA A 18 1.92 30.83 -15.60
C ALA A 18 1.24 30.18 -14.39
N ALA A 19 -0.06 29.93 -14.51
CA ALA A 19 -0.78 29.05 -13.61
C ALA A 19 -0.18 27.66 -13.81
N THR A 20 0.81 27.32 -12.99
CA THR A 20 1.20 25.91 -12.80
C THR A 20 -0.07 25.17 -12.44
N PRO A 21 -0.47 24.12 -13.18
CA PRO A 21 -1.57 23.29 -12.76
C PRO A 21 -1.16 22.72 -11.39
N ALA A 22 -1.84 23.15 -10.34
CA ALA A 22 -1.76 22.48 -9.06
C ALA A 22 -2.20 21.04 -9.35
N ALA A 23 -1.24 20.12 -9.37
CA ALA A 23 -1.53 18.70 -9.41
C ALA A 23 -2.47 18.45 -8.23
N ALA A 24 -3.74 18.21 -8.53
CA ALA A 24 -4.70 17.82 -7.53
C ALA A 24 -4.13 16.55 -6.91
N ALA A 25 -3.68 16.64 -5.66
CA ALA A 25 -3.23 15.49 -4.90
C ALA A 25 -4.43 14.55 -4.79
N SER A 26 -4.53 13.56 -5.69
CA SER A 26 -5.55 12.53 -5.58
C SER A 26 -5.28 11.81 -4.27
N ALA A 27 -6.28 11.77 -3.38
CA ALA A 27 -6.18 10.99 -2.17
C ALA A 27 -5.85 9.55 -2.53
N PHE A 28 -4.84 8.97 -1.89
CA PHE A 28 -4.43 7.59 -2.12
C PHE A 28 -5.57 6.62 -1.78
N ASN A 29 -5.82 5.63 -2.64
CA ASN A 29 -6.89 4.66 -2.47
C ASN A 29 -6.41 3.42 -1.71
N TYR A 30 -6.57 3.45 -0.39
CA TYR A 30 -6.16 2.37 0.50
C TYR A 30 -7.02 1.10 0.36
N ASP A 31 -8.29 1.22 -0.04
CA ASP A 31 -9.16 0.06 -0.27
C ASP A 31 -8.68 -0.74 -1.49
N GLU A 32 -8.33 -0.07 -2.57
CA GLU A 32 -7.79 -0.69 -3.78
C GLU A 32 -6.48 -1.43 -3.52
N LEU A 33 -5.58 -0.83 -2.73
CA LEU A 33 -4.35 -1.51 -2.28
C LEU A 33 -4.68 -2.80 -1.52
N GLY A 34 -5.64 -2.76 -0.61
CA GLY A 34 -6.07 -3.94 0.15
C GLY A 34 -6.75 -5.01 -0.71
N PHE A 35 -7.56 -4.61 -1.71
CA PHE A 35 -8.18 -5.56 -2.64
C PHE A 35 -7.16 -6.25 -3.53
N GLU A 36 -6.16 -5.51 -4.01
CA GLU A 36 -5.10 -6.10 -4.82
C GLU A 36 -4.21 -7.03 -3.98
N PHE A 37 -3.90 -6.66 -2.73
CA PHE A 37 -3.26 -7.55 -1.77
C PHE A 37 -4.06 -8.85 -1.56
N CYS A 38 -5.39 -8.74 -1.37
CA CYS A 38 -6.28 -9.89 -1.27
C CYS A 38 -6.19 -10.80 -2.50
N ARG A 39 -6.30 -10.22 -3.70
CA ARG A 39 -6.26 -10.96 -4.97
C ARG A 39 -4.96 -11.73 -5.14
N LEU A 40 -3.82 -11.08 -4.90
CA LEU A 40 -2.49 -11.66 -5.10
C LEU A 40 -2.19 -12.74 -4.05
N THR A 41 -2.53 -12.50 -2.79
CA THR A 41 -2.33 -13.49 -1.73
C THR A 41 -3.24 -14.71 -1.91
N LEU A 42 -4.51 -14.55 -2.27
CA LEU A 42 -5.38 -15.71 -2.58
C LEU A 42 -4.87 -16.53 -3.78
N ALA A 43 -4.21 -15.89 -4.74
CA ALA A 43 -3.61 -16.56 -5.89
C ALA A 43 -2.24 -17.19 -5.59
N GLY A 44 -1.66 -16.95 -4.40
CA GLY A 44 -0.29 -17.32 -4.09
C GLY A 44 0.77 -16.59 -4.93
N ASP A 45 0.41 -15.46 -5.56
CA ASP A 45 1.26 -14.72 -6.48
C ASP A 45 2.19 -13.75 -5.74
N LEU A 46 3.27 -14.29 -5.20
CA LEU A 46 4.28 -13.47 -4.50
C LEU A 46 4.98 -12.50 -5.45
N ALA A 47 5.21 -12.88 -6.71
CA ALA A 47 5.91 -12.03 -7.67
C ALA A 47 5.09 -10.77 -7.99
N GLY A 48 3.79 -10.93 -8.23
CA GLY A 48 2.85 -9.83 -8.41
C GLY A 48 2.63 -9.01 -7.13
N LEU A 49 2.83 -9.60 -5.95
CA LEU A 49 2.73 -8.91 -4.66
C LEU A 49 3.90 -7.98 -4.37
N ARG A 50 5.12 -8.31 -4.79
CA ARG A 50 6.35 -7.54 -4.47
C ARG A 50 6.26 -6.04 -4.80
N PRO A 51 5.68 -5.60 -5.93
CA PRO A 51 5.47 -4.18 -6.23
C PRO A 51 4.50 -3.45 -5.29
N LEU A 52 3.79 -4.13 -4.38
CA LEU A 52 2.95 -3.51 -3.36
C LEU A 52 3.62 -3.45 -1.99
N LEU A 53 4.69 -4.23 -1.79
CA LEU A 53 5.40 -4.35 -0.53
C LEU A 53 6.49 -3.28 -0.42
N SER A 54 6.78 -2.85 0.82
CA SER A 54 7.90 -1.97 1.10
C SER A 54 9.22 -2.67 0.79
N ARG A 55 10.27 -1.90 0.50
CA ARG A 55 11.62 -2.43 0.30
C ARG A 55 12.12 -3.17 1.54
N GLY A 56 11.69 -2.75 2.73
CA GLY A 56 12.01 -3.41 4.00
C GLY A 56 11.42 -4.81 4.06
N LEU A 57 10.12 -4.93 3.81
CA LEU A 57 9.42 -6.22 3.84
C LEU A 57 9.90 -7.17 2.74
N VAL A 58 10.14 -6.64 1.53
CA VAL A 58 10.73 -7.40 0.42
C VAL A 58 12.08 -8.01 0.82
N ARG A 59 12.94 -7.24 1.49
CA ARG A 59 14.24 -7.73 1.97
C ARG A 59 14.08 -8.82 3.03
N ALA A 60 13.15 -8.68 3.95
CA ALA A 60 12.89 -9.69 4.98
C ALA A 60 12.39 -11.01 4.36
N LEU A 61 11.53 -10.93 3.33
CA LEU A 61 11.11 -12.10 2.56
C LEU A 61 12.29 -12.78 1.87
N ASP A 62 13.17 -12.00 1.23
CA ASP A 62 14.35 -12.55 0.54
C ASP A 62 15.32 -13.24 1.51
N GLN A 63 15.48 -12.70 2.72
CA GLN A 63 16.29 -13.31 3.78
C GLN A 63 15.69 -14.64 4.27
N ALA A 64 14.36 -14.73 4.35
CA ALA A 64 13.69 -15.95 4.80
C ALA A 64 13.49 -17.00 3.68
N ALA A 65 13.69 -16.64 2.41
CA ALA A 65 13.34 -17.47 1.25
C ALA A 65 14.05 -18.84 1.20
N GLY A 66 15.23 -18.95 1.83
CA GLY A 66 15.97 -20.21 1.91
C GLY A 66 15.50 -21.16 3.03
N ASN A 67 14.66 -20.68 3.96
CA ASN A 67 14.20 -21.49 5.09
C ASN A 67 13.09 -22.45 4.63
N PRO A 68 13.25 -23.78 4.77
CA PRO A 68 12.24 -24.76 4.34
C PRO A 68 10.93 -24.68 5.15
N SER A 69 10.95 -23.99 6.30
CA SER A 69 9.77 -23.75 7.14
C SER A 69 9.00 -22.49 6.74
N LEU A 70 9.44 -21.75 5.72
CA LEU A 70 8.71 -20.59 5.22
C LEU A 70 7.38 -21.06 4.61
N PRO A 71 6.22 -20.58 5.11
CA PRO A 71 4.94 -20.93 4.54
C PRO A 71 4.80 -20.45 3.08
N PRO A 72 4.00 -21.13 2.26
CA PRO A 72 3.73 -20.67 0.91
C PRO A 72 2.95 -19.33 0.92
N PRO A 73 3.03 -18.52 -0.15
CA PRO A 73 2.51 -17.16 -0.16
C PRO A 73 1.00 -17.03 0.13
N ASP A 74 0.22 -18.05 -0.20
CA ASP A 74 -1.23 -18.08 0.04
C ASP A 74 -1.60 -18.12 1.52
N VAL A 75 -0.70 -18.63 2.38
CA VAL A 75 -0.91 -18.67 3.83
C VAL A 75 0.13 -17.88 4.63
N LEU A 76 1.19 -17.37 4.00
CA LEU A 76 2.24 -16.58 4.65
C LEU A 76 1.71 -15.29 5.28
N PHE A 77 0.77 -14.64 4.61
CA PHE A 77 0.23 -13.33 4.98
C PHE A 77 -1.06 -13.41 5.79
N GLN A 78 -1.33 -14.54 6.45
CA GLN A 78 -2.52 -14.72 7.27
C GLN A 78 -2.20 -15.26 8.66
N THR A 79 -3.08 -14.94 9.60
CA THR A 79 -2.97 -15.39 11.00
C THR A 79 -2.81 -16.91 11.11
N TYR A 80 -3.72 -17.67 10.50
CA TYR A 80 -3.76 -19.13 10.54
C TYR A 80 -3.25 -19.71 9.24
N THR A 81 -2.76 -20.95 9.25
CA THR A 81 -2.28 -21.63 8.02
C THR A 81 -3.40 -22.33 7.24
N THR A 82 -4.65 -22.25 7.71
CA THR A 82 -5.80 -22.82 7.01
C THR A 82 -6.17 -21.91 5.83
N PRO A 83 -6.13 -22.39 4.58
CA PRO A 83 -6.56 -21.59 3.43
C PRO A 83 -8.05 -21.26 3.54
N VAL A 84 -8.40 -20.01 3.23
CA VAL A 84 -9.80 -19.55 3.18
C VAL A 84 -10.05 -18.79 1.87
N PRO A 85 -11.19 -19.02 1.19
CA PRO A 85 -11.39 -18.52 -0.17
C PRO A 85 -11.86 -17.06 -0.22
N VAL A 86 -12.34 -16.50 0.90
CA VAL A 86 -12.82 -15.12 0.94
C VAL A 86 -11.75 -14.21 1.52
N CYS A 87 -11.45 -13.13 0.80
CA CYS A 87 -10.66 -12.02 1.28
C CYS A 87 -11.37 -10.71 0.96
N GLY A 88 -11.57 -9.88 1.99
CA GLY A 88 -12.08 -8.52 1.86
C GLY A 88 -11.09 -7.52 2.44
N ALA A 89 -11.12 -6.29 1.93
CA ALA A 89 -10.31 -5.19 2.43
C ALA A 89 -11.18 -3.99 2.79
N ARG A 90 -10.80 -3.30 3.87
CA ARG A 90 -11.42 -2.04 4.27
C ARG A 90 -10.40 -1.13 4.96
N THR A 91 -10.32 0.11 4.50
CA THR A 91 -9.50 1.14 5.11
C THR A 91 -9.99 1.44 6.53
N VAL A 92 -9.05 1.41 7.48
CA VAL A 92 -9.30 1.85 8.85
C VAL A 92 -8.84 3.28 9.02
N ASN A 93 -7.61 3.57 8.56
CA ASN A 93 -7.01 4.90 8.54
C ASN A 93 -5.83 4.93 7.54
N ALA A 94 -5.10 6.04 7.47
CA ALA A 94 -3.98 6.23 6.54
C ALA A 94 -2.74 5.34 6.79
N ALA A 95 -2.73 4.54 7.85
CA ALA A 95 -1.65 3.61 8.18
C ALA A 95 -2.10 2.14 8.24
N LEU A 96 -3.42 1.88 8.24
CA LEU A 96 -3.97 0.54 8.44
C LEU A 96 -5.14 0.26 7.49
N VAL A 97 -5.05 -0.90 6.84
CA VAL A 97 -6.16 -1.51 6.10
C VAL A 97 -6.48 -2.85 6.75
N GLN A 98 -7.73 -3.03 7.13
CA GLN A 98 -8.23 -4.30 7.65
C GLN A 98 -8.39 -5.29 6.50
N ILE A 99 -7.90 -6.51 6.70
CA ILE A 99 -8.06 -7.64 5.78
C ILE A 99 -8.92 -8.69 6.47
N THR A 100 -10.14 -8.88 5.97
CA THR A 100 -11.04 -9.95 6.45
C THR A 100 -10.75 -11.23 5.67
N ARG A 101 -10.49 -12.31 6.39
CA ARG A 101 -10.27 -13.66 5.86
C ARG A 101 -11.36 -14.57 6.39
N SER A 102 -12.11 -15.24 5.52
CA SER A 102 -13.20 -16.10 5.98
C SER A 102 -13.55 -17.25 5.05
N GLN A 103 -14.21 -18.24 5.63
CA GLN A 103 -15.00 -19.20 4.88
C GLN A 103 -16.25 -18.52 4.28
N PRO A 104 -16.90 -19.13 3.28
CA PRO A 104 -18.17 -18.62 2.73
C PRO A 104 -19.31 -18.56 3.75
N ASP A 105 -19.23 -19.33 4.84
CA ASP A 105 -20.20 -19.31 5.95
C ASP A 105 -20.03 -18.12 6.91
N GLY A 106 -19.02 -17.27 6.69
CA GLY A 106 -18.72 -16.10 7.50
C GLY A 106 -17.77 -16.35 8.67
N THR A 107 -17.36 -17.61 8.93
CA THR A 107 -16.35 -17.93 9.94
C THR A 107 -14.99 -17.42 9.48
N GLY A 108 -14.37 -16.55 10.27
CA GLY A 108 -13.15 -15.88 9.84
C GLY A 108 -12.46 -15.07 10.92
N TRP A 109 -11.48 -14.28 10.48
CA TRP A 109 -10.71 -13.37 11.32
C TRP A 109 -10.37 -12.10 10.53
N ASN A 110 -9.83 -11.11 11.24
CA ASN A 110 -9.34 -9.88 10.64
C ASN A 110 -7.84 -9.74 10.94
N ASP A 111 -7.06 -9.67 9.87
CA ASP A 111 -5.68 -9.21 9.88
C ASP A 111 -5.63 -7.72 9.53
N TYR A 112 -4.48 -7.07 9.71
CA TYR A 112 -4.30 -5.69 9.27
C TYR A 112 -3.00 -5.55 8.52
N ILE A 113 -3.03 -4.94 7.33
CA ILE A 113 -1.80 -4.51 6.67
C ILE A 113 -1.43 -3.11 7.15
N VAL A 114 -0.15 -2.93 7.45
CA VAL A 114 0.45 -1.63 7.77
C VAL A 114 0.94 -1.01 6.47
N VAL A 115 0.57 0.24 6.24
CA VAL A 115 0.96 0.97 5.02
C VAL A 115 1.78 2.19 5.38
N VAL A 116 2.85 2.41 4.61
CA VAL A 116 3.80 3.51 4.84
C VAL A 116 4.13 4.20 3.52
N PRO A 117 4.38 5.53 3.54
CA PRO A 117 4.98 6.20 2.40
C PRO A 117 6.45 5.80 2.27
N GLU A 118 6.89 5.57 1.04
CA GLU A 118 8.28 5.30 0.70
C GLU A 118 8.98 6.53 0.08
N PRO A 119 10.33 6.58 0.12
CA PRO A 119 11.11 7.66 -0.50
C PRO A 119 10.87 7.89 -2.00
N ASP A 120 10.30 6.90 -2.71
CA ASP A 120 9.89 7.02 -4.12
C ASP A 120 8.54 7.75 -4.29
N GLY A 121 7.92 8.19 -3.20
CA GLY A 121 6.62 8.85 -3.17
C GLY A 121 5.44 7.88 -3.20
N GLN A 122 5.67 6.56 -3.27
CA GLN A 122 4.61 5.56 -3.29
C GLN A 122 4.25 5.11 -1.88
N THR A 123 2.98 4.77 -1.66
CA THR A 123 2.54 4.10 -0.43
C THR A 123 2.62 2.58 -0.62
N ARG A 124 3.24 1.87 0.32
CA ARG A 124 3.50 0.43 0.25
C ARG A 124 3.15 -0.27 1.56
N ILE A 125 2.93 -1.58 1.47
CA ILE A 125 2.65 -2.45 2.60
C ILE A 125 3.96 -2.80 3.31
N ASP A 126 4.10 -2.41 4.56
CA ASP A 126 5.32 -2.61 5.33
C ASP A 126 5.26 -3.82 6.27
N ASP A 127 4.06 -4.16 6.75
CA ASP A 127 3.89 -5.31 7.66
C ASP A 127 2.45 -5.83 7.61
N VAL A 128 2.24 -7.01 8.21
CA VAL A 128 0.93 -7.57 8.53
C VAL A 128 0.84 -7.80 10.02
N LEU A 129 -0.21 -7.28 10.66
CA LEU A 129 -0.54 -7.53 12.06
C LEU A 129 -1.56 -8.68 12.12
N PHE A 130 -1.18 -9.77 12.78
CA PHE A 130 -2.02 -10.95 12.89
C PHE A 130 -2.98 -10.86 14.09
N ALA A 131 -4.17 -11.44 13.93
CA ALA A 131 -5.29 -11.35 14.86
C ALA A 131 -5.01 -11.90 16.27
N ILE A 132 -4.02 -12.79 16.44
CA ILE A 132 -3.82 -13.53 17.69
C ILE A 132 -3.14 -12.66 18.75
N ARG A 133 -2.10 -11.89 18.40
CA ARG A 133 -1.35 -11.05 19.34
C ARG A 133 -0.83 -9.80 18.66
N LYS A 134 -0.83 -8.67 19.39
CA LYS A 134 -0.30 -7.39 18.90
C LYS A 134 1.18 -7.43 18.47
N SER A 135 1.96 -8.39 18.99
CA SER A 135 3.38 -8.57 18.64
C SER A 135 3.61 -9.64 17.56
N ASP A 136 2.56 -10.32 17.11
CA ASP A 136 2.65 -11.31 16.04
C ASP A 136 2.48 -10.57 14.71
N THR A 137 3.60 -10.25 14.09
CA THR A 137 3.65 -9.57 12.80
C THR A 137 4.41 -10.37 11.77
N LEU A 138 4.15 -10.13 10.49
CA LEU A 138 4.87 -10.80 9.42
C LEU A 138 6.37 -10.53 9.52
N MET A 139 6.77 -9.30 9.76
CA MET A 139 8.18 -8.94 9.96
C MET A 139 8.83 -9.75 11.09
N SER A 140 8.14 -9.89 12.24
CA SER A 140 8.63 -10.71 13.36
C SER A 140 8.79 -12.19 12.99
N ARG A 141 7.80 -12.76 12.27
CA ARG A 141 7.87 -14.16 11.79
C ARG A 141 9.03 -14.37 10.81
N LEU A 142 9.21 -13.46 9.85
CA LEU A 142 10.29 -13.53 8.86
C LEU A 142 11.68 -13.41 9.52
N GLN A 143 11.84 -12.51 10.49
CA GLN A 143 13.08 -12.39 11.26
C GLN A 143 13.40 -13.67 12.04
N GLY A 144 12.37 -14.29 12.64
CA GLY A 144 12.53 -15.58 13.32
C GLY A 144 13.00 -16.70 12.40
N LEU A 145 12.54 -16.72 11.15
CA LEU A 145 12.96 -17.70 10.13
C LEU A 145 14.36 -17.42 9.58
N ALA A 146 14.72 -16.16 9.40
CA ALA A 146 16.04 -15.75 8.88
C ALA A 146 17.19 -16.00 9.88
N GLY A 147 16.89 -16.16 11.18
CA GLY A 147 17.88 -16.45 12.22
C GLY A 147 18.00 -17.93 12.61
N GLN A 148 17.27 -18.82 11.95
CA GLN A 148 17.30 -20.27 12.19
C GLN A 148 18.11 -20.95 11.07
N ASP A 149 19.43 -20.91 11.21
CA ASP A 149 20.39 -21.70 10.42
C ASP A 149 20.79 -22.99 11.17
#